data_AF-A0A7S0DXF9-F1
#
_entry.id   AF-A0A7S0DXF9-F1
#
_cell.length_a   1.000
_cell.length_b   1.000
_cell.length_c   1.000
_cell.angle_alpha   90.00
_cell.angle_beta   90.00
_cell.angle_gamma   90.00
#
_symmetry.space_group_name_H-M   'P 1'
#
loop_
_entity.id
_entity.type
_entity.pdbx_description
1 polymer ?
#
loop_
_entity_poly.entity_id
_entity_poly.type
_entity_poly.pdbx_seq_one_letter_code
_entity_poly.pdbx_strand_id
1 'polypeptide(L)'
;SIMHICAPAPGMRGLRAMALILLMMPHNVAFWSERVLVGLQPPICPRMVCCMPPPKPCLTRLRMRLNSELELEESESLDTSMPRYKRFRRPSNWWQDARQVKEELVSFCEANNLPIDILPSEREFRSHPGGMHIIHAIRKHGGFGKFSQLVDIPARRQRESPARPKKTNVTAVKEDYGRFSEEITFHEHLLNYSKTIDNWNWKVLPSNADLKESGRTDIINAIYRYGGRKHIAKKFGFLLASEYNYLVEFYFLLKELRAYQQEKGQLGKMPPFKQLTADGRRDLMRMICKHGGQNVLAARLDLQMDVRRKPYLYWGPFSIDFAIDLIEIAGRHCEEVGQGERILMPNATTLQAINRTDMIEKIEYYGGFVDVARRVGMDAE
;
A
#
# COMPACT_ATOMS: atom_id res chain seq x y z
N SER A 1 -62.14 -55.76 -5.83
CA SER A 1 -62.41 -54.31 -5.86
C SER A 1 -61.15 -53.55 -6.24
N ILE A 2 -61.14 -53.01 -7.47
CA ILE A 2 -60.94 -51.57 -7.78
C ILE A 2 -59.44 -51.24 -7.98
N MET A 3 -58.91 -51.38 -9.21
CA MET A 3 -58.82 -50.35 -10.31
C MET A 3 -57.53 -49.50 -10.18
N HIS A 4 -56.90 -48.83 -11.17
CA HIS A 4 -56.88 -48.77 -12.66
C HIS A 4 -55.70 -47.82 -13.09
N ILE A 5 -55.11 -47.80 -14.30
CA ILE A 5 -55.18 -48.67 -15.51
C ILE A 5 -53.89 -48.52 -16.37
N CYS A 6 -53.69 -49.45 -17.32
CA CYS A 6 -52.87 -49.48 -18.57
C CYS A 6 -51.62 -48.60 -18.88
N ALA A 7 -50.72 -49.25 -19.65
CA ALA A 7 -49.79 -48.68 -20.65
C ALA A 7 -50.57 -48.18 -21.94
N PRO A 8 -50.07 -48.08 -23.21
CA PRO A 8 -48.82 -48.59 -23.80
C PRO A 8 -48.10 -47.76 -24.91
N ALA A 9 -46.92 -48.29 -25.29
CA ALA A 9 -46.37 -48.43 -26.66
C ALA A 9 -45.80 -47.22 -27.46
N PRO A 10 -44.84 -47.49 -28.40
CA PRO A 10 -44.05 -46.46 -29.11
C PRO A 10 -44.37 -46.32 -30.61
N GLY A 11 -43.83 -45.27 -31.25
CA GLY A 11 -43.93 -45.04 -32.71
C GLY A 11 -42.57 -44.75 -33.38
N MET A 12 -42.32 -45.40 -34.53
CA MET A 12 -41.14 -45.17 -35.39
C MET A 12 -41.40 -44.14 -36.50
N ARG A 13 -40.30 -43.62 -37.08
CA ARG A 13 -40.00 -43.35 -38.52
C ARG A 13 -39.51 -41.92 -38.80
N GLY A 14 -38.47 -41.78 -39.62
CA GLY A 14 -37.96 -40.46 -40.04
C GLY A 14 -36.64 -40.43 -40.81
N LEU A 15 -36.42 -41.32 -41.79
CA LEU A 15 -35.27 -41.23 -42.71
C LEU A 15 -35.53 -40.18 -43.81
N ARG A 16 -34.62 -39.23 -44.00
CA ARG A 16 -34.38 -38.55 -45.30
C ARG A 16 -32.88 -38.27 -45.48
N ALA A 17 -32.44 -38.34 -46.73
CA ALA A 17 -31.04 -38.23 -47.14
C ALA A 17 -30.89 -37.23 -48.31
N MET A 18 -29.65 -37.00 -48.72
CA MET A 18 -29.21 -36.40 -49.99
C MET A 18 -29.43 -34.89 -50.20
N ALA A 19 -28.31 -34.15 -50.25
CA ALA A 19 -27.92 -33.40 -51.45
C ALA A 19 -26.41 -33.14 -51.46
N LEU A 20 -25.74 -33.58 -52.53
CA LEU A 20 -24.33 -33.34 -52.87
C LEU A 20 -24.29 -32.23 -53.93
N ILE A 21 -23.46 -31.19 -53.76
CA ILE A 21 -22.86 -30.47 -54.90
C ILE A 21 -21.39 -30.18 -54.59
N LEU A 22 -20.53 -30.71 -55.46
CA LEU A 22 -19.11 -30.42 -55.63
C LEU A 22 -18.97 -29.44 -56.81
N LEU A 23 -17.93 -28.59 -56.80
CA LEU A 23 -17.19 -27.96 -57.93
C LEU A 23 -16.40 -26.75 -57.34
N MET A 24 -15.09 -26.87 -57.13
CA MET A 24 -13.97 -26.59 -58.07
C MET A 24 -13.40 -25.15 -57.98
N MET A 25 -12.09 -25.09 -57.69
CA MET A 25 -11.16 -23.97 -57.96
C MET A 25 -10.73 -24.02 -59.47
N PRO A 26 -9.68 -23.33 -60.01
CA PRO A 26 -8.70 -22.38 -59.43
C PRO A 26 -8.27 -21.18 -60.34
N HIS A 27 -7.30 -20.38 -59.82
CA HIS A 27 -6.09 -19.82 -60.48
C HIS A 27 -5.81 -18.29 -60.38
N ASN A 28 -4.58 -17.98 -59.92
CA ASN A 28 -3.55 -17.01 -60.39
C ASN A 28 -3.98 -15.62 -60.94
N VAL A 29 -3.21 -14.52 -60.77
CA VAL A 29 -1.78 -14.25 -61.09
C VAL A 29 -1.31 -13.15 -60.11
N ALA A 30 -0.26 -13.29 -59.29
CA ALA A 30 1.20 -13.24 -59.52
C ALA A 30 1.82 -11.87 -59.89
N PHE A 31 2.92 -11.53 -59.18
CA PHE A 31 3.95 -10.50 -59.47
C PHE A 31 3.56 -9.00 -59.51
N TRP A 32 4.24 -8.22 -58.66
CA TRP A 32 5.35 -7.35 -59.11
C TRP A 32 6.41 -7.24 -57.99
N SER A 33 7.66 -6.98 -58.36
CA SER A 33 8.77 -6.80 -57.41
C SER A 33 9.36 -5.40 -57.61
N GLU A 34 9.84 -4.74 -56.55
CA GLU A 34 11.14 -4.08 -56.64
C GLU A 34 11.75 -3.72 -55.28
N ARG A 35 13.07 -3.50 -55.28
CA ARG A 35 13.89 -3.16 -54.12
C ARG A 35 13.92 -1.65 -53.91
N VAL A 36 13.90 -1.19 -52.66
CA VAL A 36 14.68 -0.01 -52.27
C VAL A 36 15.42 -0.29 -50.96
N LEU A 37 16.76 -0.26 -51.03
CA LEU A 37 17.67 -0.20 -49.89
C LEU A 37 17.81 1.26 -49.45
N VAL A 38 17.36 1.61 -48.25
CA VAL A 38 17.94 2.72 -47.47
C VAL A 38 18.00 2.28 -46.00
N GLY A 39 19.21 2.15 -45.46
CA GLY A 39 19.41 1.87 -44.05
C GLY A 39 19.38 3.16 -43.23
N LEU A 40 18.72 3.13 -42.07
CA LEU A 40 18.94 4.09 -40.99
C LEU A 40 19.12 3.33 -39.68
N GLN A 41 20.28 3.56 -39.05
CA GLN A 41 20.61 3.01 -37.74
C GLN A 41 19.75 3.69 -36.65
N PRO A 42 19.28 2.96 -35.62
CA PRO A 42 18.72 3.61 -34.44
C PRO A 42 19.83 4.29 -33.63
N PRO A 43 19.64 5.53 -33.15
CA PRO A 43 20.62 6.18 -32.30
C PRO A 43 20.72 5.49 -30.93
N ILE A 44 21.94 5.12 -30.57
CA ILE A 44 22.29 4.57 -29.26
C ILE A 44 22.16 5.69 -28.22
N CYS A 45 21.11 5.66 -27.39
CA CYS A 45 20.99 6.57 -26.25
C CYS A 45 21.98 6.16 -25.13
N PRO A 46 22.91 7.04 -24.72
CA PRO A 46 23.91 6.71 -23.71
C PRO A 46 23.31 6.72 -22.29
N ARG A 47 23.83 5.82 -21.44
CA ARG A 47 23.61 5.83 -19.97
C ARG A 47 23.95 7.21 -19.39
N MET A 48 22.95 7.98 -18.96
CA MET A 48 23.19 9.14 -18.10
C MET A 48 23.15 8.75 -16.62
N VAL A 49 24.32 8.77 -16.00
CA VAL A 49 24.49 8.72 -14.55
C VAL A 49 24.12 10.09 -13.97
N CYS A 50 22.96 10.19 -13.33
CA CYS A 50 22.54 11.43 -12.66
C CYS A 50 23.13 11.51 -11.24
N CYS A 51 24.27 12.19 -11.10
CA CYS A 51 24.79 12.62 -9.81
C CYS A 51 23.86 13.67 -9.17
N MET A 52 23.48 13.49 -7.90
CA MET A 52 22.74 14.50 -7.14
C MET A 52 23.67 15.62 -6.63
N PRO A 53 23.30 16.91 -6.78
CA PRO A 53 23.79 17.99 -5.92
C PRO A 53 22.78 18.31 -4.79
N PRO A 54 23.25 18.62 -3.56
CA PRO A 54 22.36 18.99 -2.45
C PRO A 54 21.89 20.45 -2.52
N PRO A 55 20.67 20.79 -2.05
CA PRO A 55 20.18 22.16 -2.03
C PRO A 55 20.77 22.98 -0.88
N LYS A 56 21.28 24.18 -1.18
CA LYS A 56 21.55 25.24 -0.19
C LYS A 56 20.28 26.09 0.02
N PRO A 57 19.91 26.47 1.26
CA PRO A 57 18.87 27.45 1.51
C PRO A 57 19.47 28.87 1.55
N CYS A 58 19.18 29.69 0.54
CA CYS A 58 19.41 31.14 0.62
C CYS A 58 18.09 31.86 0.98
N LEU A 59 18.16 32.70 2.01
CA LEU A 59 17.06 33.52 2.50
C LEU A 59 16.79 34.68 1.52
N THR A 60 15.53 34.94 1.21
CA THR A 60 15.10 36.31 0.88
C THR A 60 13.79 36.63 1.60
N ARG A 61 13.88 37.58 2.53
CA ARG A 61 12.82 38.02 3.42
C ARG A 61 12.48 39.46 3.05
N LEU A 62 11.34 39.69 2.40
CA LEU A 62 10.93 41.04 2.00
C LEU A 62 9.41 41.17 2.01
N ARG A 63 8.88 41.71 3.12
CA ARG A 63 7.68 42.53 3.11
C ARG A 63 7.67 43.43 4.34
N MET A 64 7.96 44.71 4.13
CA MET A 64 7.57 45.75 5.06
C MET A 64 6.05 45.92 5.00
N ARG A 65 5.44 46.26 6.13
CA ARG A 65 4.35 47.24 6.19
C ARG A 65 4.49 48.02 7.50
N LEU A 66 4.27 49.32 7.37
CA LEU A 66 4.41 50.36 8.38
C LEU A 66 3.05 50.67 9.02
N ASN A 67 3.09 51.52 10.05
CA ASN A 67 1.99 52.15 10.78
C ASN A 67 1.32 51.25 11.85
N SER A 68 1.00 51.77 13.05
CA SER A 68 1.19 53.13 13.59
C SER A 68 1.25 53.11 15.11
N GLU A 69 2.00 54.05 15.69
CA GLU A 69 1.95 54.37 17.12
C GLU A 69 0.61 55.03 17.47
N LEU A 70 0.06 54.65 18.62
CA LEU A 70 -0.91 55.44 19.35
C LEU A 70 -0.85 54.96 20.81
N GLU A 71 -0.21 55.77 21.64
CA GLU A 71 -0.27 55.65 23.10
C GLU A 71 -1.71 55.97 23.53
N LEU A 72 -2.22 55.27 24.54
CA LEU A 72 -2.99 55.85 25.66
C LEU A 72 -3.38 54.76 26.67
N GLU A 73 -3.02 55.06 27.92
CA GLU A 73 -3.67 54.69 29.18
C GLU A 73 -3.62 53.24 29.72
N GLU A 74 -3.24 53.20 31.00
CA GLU A 74 -3.05 52.03 31.83
C GLU A 74 -4.41 51.53 32.35
N SER A 75 -4.64 50.21 32.25
CA SER A 75 -5.61 49.54 33.10
C SER A 75 -5.04 48.21 33.58
N GLU A 76 -4.81 48.12 34.90
CA GLU A 76 -4.31 46.92 35.55
C GLU A 76 -5.33 45.78 35.45
N SER A 77 -5.19 44.94 34.42
CA SER A 77 -5.82 43.63 34.36
C SER A 77 -4.76 42.55 34.55
N LEU A 78 -4.95 41.72 35.57
CA LEU A 78 -4.09 40.59 35.91
C LEU A 78 -4.13 39.53 34.80
N ASP A 79 -3.34 39.73 33.75
CA ASP A 79 -3.09 38.71 32.74
C ASP A 79 -2.14 37.66 33.30
N THR A 80 -2.68 36.48 33.62
CA THR A 80 -1.92 35.30 34.06
C THR A 80 -1.12 34.65 32.93
N SER A 81 -0.60 35.44 31.99
CA SER A 81 0.27 34.98 30.92
C SER A 81 1.69 34.75 31.45
N MET A 82 1.91 33.56 32.03
CA MET A 82 3.27 33.09 32.34
C MET A 82 4.19 33.35 31.14
N PRO A 83 5.35 34.02 31.33
CA PRO A 83 6.19 34.42 30.23
C PRO A 83 6.63 33.17 29.47
N ARG A 84 6.25 33.11 28.18
CA ARG A 84 6.69 32.04 27.28
C ARG A 84 8.20 32.11 27.18
N TYR A 85 8.89 31.30 28.00
CA TYR A 85 10.35 31.22 28.06
C TYR A 85 10.92 31.20 26.64
N LYS A 86 11.53 32.32 26.22
CA LYS A 86 12.27 32.41 24.96
C LYS A 86 13.48 31.48 25.13
N ARG A 87 13.33 30.23 24.70
CA ARG A 87 14.37 29.20 24.82
C ARG A 87 15.57 29.61 23.96
N PHE A 88 16.53 30.31 24.58
CA PHE A 88 17.85 30.47 24.03
C PHE A 88 18.40 29.08 23.72
N ARG A 89 18.68 28.79 22.44
CA ARG A 89 19.28 27.52 22.06
C ARG A 89 20.69 27.50 22.65
N ARG A 90 20.89 26.67 23.68
CA ARG A 90 22.20 26.40 24.27
C ARG A 90 23.18 25.96 23.16
N PRO A 91 24.46 26.34 23.24
CA PRO A 91 25.46 25.98 22.22
C PRO A 91 25.65 24.46 22.13
N SER A 92 26.18 23.97 21.01
CA SER A 92 26.21 22.53 20.68
C SER A 92 26.95 21.66 21.71
N ASN A 93 27.99 22.22 22.34
CA ASN A 93 28.80 21.61 23.39
C ASN A 93 28.15 21.63 24.79
N TRP A 94 27.10 22.42 25.02
CA TRP A 94 26.46 22.55 26.34
C TRP A 94 25.98 21.21 26.92
N TRP A 95 25.40 20.39 26.05
CA TRP A 95 24.90 19.06 26.41
C TRP A 95 25.97 17.95 26.44
N GLN A 96 27.26 18.33 26.44
CA GLN A 96 28.39 17.40 26.58
C GLN A 96 29.02 17.43 27.98
N ASP A 97 28.76 18.48 28.78
CA ASP A 97 29.24 18.58 30.16
C ASP A 97 28.15 18.12 31.13
N ALA A 98 28.44 17.10 31.93
CA ALA A 98 27.50 16.56 32.91
C ALA A 98 27.11 17.59 33.98
N ARG A 99 27.96 18.59 34.27
CA ARG A 99 27.67 19.67 35.23
C ARG A 99 26.58 20.61 34.72
N GLN A 100 26.66 21.02 33.46
CA GLN A 100 25.64 21.86 32.81
C GLN A 100 24.31 21.12 32.67
N VAL A 101 24.34 19.79 32.47
CA VAL A 101 23.12 18.97 32.49
C VAL A 101 22.55 18.83 33.91
N LYS A 102 23.38 18.83 34.97
CA LYS A 102 22.92 18.91 36.37
C LYS A 102 22.24 20.24 36.67
N GLU A 103 22.80 21.36 36.23
CA GLU A 103 22.22 22.70 36.43
C GLU A 103 20.85 22.82 35.75
N GLU A 104 20.74 22.42 34.47
CA GLU A 104 19.46 22.39 33.73
C GLU A 104 18.45 21.41 34.36
N LEU A 105 18.93 20.32 34.97
CA LEU A 105 18.08 19.38 35.73
C LEU A 105 17.53 20.02 37.01
N VAL A 106 18.37 20.72 37.79
CA VAL A 106 17.94 21.42 39.02
C VAL A 106 16.92 22.50 38.66
N SER A 107 17.23 23.37 37.69
CA SER A 107 16.31 24.41 37.22
C SER A 107 14.99 23.84 36.69
N PHE A 108 15.01 22.66 36.06
CA PHE A 108 13.80 21.96 35.63
C PHE A 108 13.00 21.38 36.81
N CYS A 109 13.67 20.84 37.83
CA CYS A 109 12.98 20.36 39.03
C CYS A 109 12.31 21.51 39.80
N GLU A 110 13.03 22.61 40.03
CA GLU A 110 12.50 23.83 40.66
C GLU A 110 11.29 24.38 39.89
N ALA A 111 11.42 24.58 38.57
CA ALA A 111 10.36 25.13 37.73
C ALA A 111 9.08 24.26 37.63
N ASN A 112 9.15 22.98 38.01
CA ASN A 112 8.02 22.04 37.97
C ASN A 112 7.68 21.46 39.37
N ASN A 113 8.21 22.03 40.45
CA ASN A 113 8.03 21.57 41.83
C ASN A 113 8.30 20.06 42.04
N LEU A 114 9.36 19.55 41.41
CA LEU A 114 9.82 18.16 41.56
C LEU A 114 10.95 18.08 42.61
N PRO A 115 11.07 16.96 43.35
CA PRO A 115 12.16 16.78 44.31
C PRO A 115 13.53 16.83 43.61
N ILE A 116 14.43 17.67 44.12
CA ILE A 116 15.78 17.85 43.57
C ILE A 116 16.68 16.65 43.96
N ASP A 117 16.46 16.08 45.15
CA ASP A 117 17.28 15.02 45.74
C ASP A 117 17.15 13.65 45.04
N ILE A 118 16.19 13.49 44.12
CA ILE A 118 15.91 12.23 43.42
C ILE A 118 15.70 12.51 41.94
N LEU A 119 16.43 11.78 41.08
CA LEU A 119 16.31 11.95 39.63
C LEU A 119 14.87 11.62 39.15
N PRO A 120 14.16 12.55 38.49
CA PRO A 120 12.80 12.31 38.01
C PRO A 120 12.72 11.14 37.02
N SER A 121 11.55 10.51 36.94
CA SER A 121 11.30 9.43 35.97
C SER A 121 11.13 10.00 34.56
N GLU A 122 11.38 9.17 33.53
CA GLU A 122 11.15 9.58 32.14
C GLU A 122 9.69 10.00 31.88
N ARG A 123 8.72 9.51 32.66
CA ARG A 123 7.31 9.93 32.58
C ARG A 123 7.13 11.37 33.09
N GLU A 124 7.78 11.74 34.19
CA GLU A 124 7.74 13.09 34.77
C GLU A 124 8.49 14.11 33.90
N PHE A 125 9.57 13.70 33.23
CA PHE A 125 10.19 14.56 32.20
C PHE A 125 9.32 14.74 30.95
N ARG A 126 8.51 13.75 30.57
CA ARG A 126 7.61 13.82 29.41
C ARG A 126 6.32 14.61 29.67
N SER A 127 5.86 14.70 30.93
CA SER A 127 4.66 15.47 31.27
C SER A 127 4.88 16.98 31.26
N HIS A 128 6.13 17.45 31.33
CA HIS A 128 6.46 18.87 31.44
C HIS A 128 7.17 19.42 30.19
N PRO A 129 6.88 20.68 29.78
CA PRO A 129 7.40 21.24 28.54
C PRO A 129 8.90 21.56 28.61
N GLY A 130 9.72 20.66 28.06
CA GLY A 130 11.18 20.85 27.95
C GLY A 130 12.01 19.67 28.43
N GLY A 131 11.43 18.80 29.29
CA GLY A 131 12.14 17.65 29.86
C GLY A 131 12.65 16.64 28.82
N MET A 132 12.08 16.63 27.61
CA MET A 132 12.61 15.85 26.49
C MET A 132 14.07 16.19 26.13
N HIS A 133 14.50 17.44 26.23
CA HIS A 133 15.90 17.80 25.95
C HIS A 133 16.85 17.23 27.02
N ILE A 134 16.43 17.29 28.29
CA ILE A 134 17.17 16.74 29.44
C ILE A 134 17.25 15.21 29.34
N ILE A 135 16.17 14.51 28.98
CA ILE A 135 16.20 13.06 28.69
C ILE A 135 17.27 12.71 27.64
N HIS A 136 17.37 13.50 26.57
CA HIS A 136 18.34 13.23 25.49
C HIS A 136 19.79 13.52 25.95
N ALA A 137 20.01 14.55 26.77
CA ALA A 137 21.31 14.81 27.38
C ALA A 137 21.73 13.69 28.35
N ILE A 138 20.86 13.28 29.27
CA ILE A 138 21.08 12.15 30.18
C ILE A 138 21.42 10.86 29.40
N ARG A 139 20.75 10.62 28.27
CA ARG A 139 21.07 9.48 27.38
C ARG A 139 22.45 9.58 26.72
N LYS A 140 22.92 10.76 26.34
CA LYS A 140 24.31 10.95 25.85
C LYS A 140 25.35 10.58 26.90
N HIS A 141 25.08 10.85 28.17
CA HIS A 141 25.93 10.46 29.32
C HIS A 141 25.76 8.99 29.74
N GLY A 142 25.25 8.12 28.86
CA GLY A 142 25.09 6.68 29.13
C GLY A 142 23.81 6.30 29.86
N GLY A 143 22.82 7.20 29.92
CA GLY A 143 21.50 6.94 30.49
C GLY A 143 21.41 7.22 32.00
N PHE A 144 20.18 7.17 32.53
CA PHE A 144 19.85 7.58 33.90
C PHE A 144 20.73 6.93 34.99
N GLY A 145 21.10 5.66 34.83
CA GLY A 145 21.99 4.96 35.77
C GLY A 145 23.40 5.55 35.82
N LYS A 146 24.10 5.61 34.68
CA LYS A 146 25.44 6.21 34.61
C LYS A 146 25.43 7.71 34.95
N PHE A 147 24.41 8.44 34.49
CA PHE A 147 24.27 9.86 34.81
C PHE A 147 24.06 10.10 36.32
N SER A 148 23.27 9.27 37.01
CA SER A 148 23.11 9.38 38.47
C SER A 148 24.43 9.25 39.24
N GLN A 149 25.33 8.37 38.78
CA GLN A 149 26.67 8.19 39.34
C GLN A 149 27.63 9.34 39.02
N LEU A 150 27.46 10.02 37.87
CA LEU A 150 28.29 11.17 37.48
C LEU A 150 27.92 12.47 38.21
N VAL A 151 26.76 12.49 38.87
CA VAL A 151 26.09 13.70 39.35
C VAL A 151 25.78 13.66 40.85
N ASP A 152 25.99 12.51 41.50
CA ASP A 152 25.71 12.22 42.91
C ASP A 152 24.24 12.47 43.31
N ILE A 153 23.30 12.30 42.36
CA ILE A 153 21.86 12.31 42.63
C ILE A 153 21.34 10.89 42.42
N PRO A 154 20.74 10.23 43.44
CA PRO A 154 20.27 8.86 43.30
C PRO A 154 19.23 8.72 42.19
N ALA A 155 19.46 7.79 41.26
CA ALA A 155 18.43 7.36 40.34
C ALA A 155 17.28 6.74 41.15
N ARG A 156 16.04 7.22 40.91
CA ARG A 156 14.83 6.61 41.47
C ARG A 156 14.86 5.12 41.13
N ARG A 157 14.95 4.25 42.14
CA ARG A 157 15.04 2.78 41.95
C ARG A 157 13.99 2.38 40.93
N GLN A 158 14.42 1.72 39.85
CA GLN A 158 13.46 0.99 39.02
C GLN A 158 12.71 0.07 39.98
N ARG A 159 11.38 0.16 40.02
CA ARG A 159 10.59 -0.86 40.71
C ARG A 159 11.05 -2.18 40.11
N GLU A 160 11.65 -3.04 40.93
CA GLU A 160 11.94 -4.41 40.57
C GLU A 160 10.62 -4.99 40.08
N SER A 161 10.50 -5.07 38.75
CA SER A 161 9.27 -5.55 38.15
C SER A 161 9.24 -7.02 38.51
N PRO A 162 8.23 -7.48 39.29
CA PRO A 162 8.27 -8.76 39.98
C PRO A 162 8.67 -9.81 38.96
N ALA A 163 9.82 -10.45 39.21
CA ALA A 163 10.69 -11.01 38.16
C ALA A 163 9.84 -11.72 37.12
N ARG A 164 9.64 -11.07 35.95
CA ARG A 164 8.62 -11.45 34.96
C ARG A 164 8.72 -12.96 34.83
N PRO A 165 7.72 -13.74 35.27
CA PRO A 165 7.89 -15.16 35.54
C PRO A 165 8.53 -15.72 34.30
N LYS A 166 9.78 -16.21 34.45
CA LYS A 166 10.55 -16.74 33.32
C LYS A 166 9.56 -17.65 32.65
N LYS A 167 9.15 -17.32 31.41
CA LYS A 167 8.22 -18.17 30.66
C LYS A 167 8.87 -19.52 30.79
N THR A 168 8.24 -20.40 31.56
CA THR A 168 8.79 -21.73 31.71
C THR A 168 8.88 -22.19 30.28
N ASN A 169 10.05 -22.68 29.90
CA ASN A 169 10.07 -23.66 28.85
C ASN A 169 9.35 -24.86 29.46
N VAL A 170 8.02 -24.75 29.53
CA VAL A 170 7.14 -25.78 29.06
C VAL A 170 7.72 -26.05 27.69
N THR A 171 8.67 -26.99 27.67
CA THR A 171 8.63 -28.10 26.74
C THR A 171 7.18 -28.54 26.75
N ALA A 172 6.37 -27.81 25.97
CA ALA A 172 5.15 -28.33 25.44
C ALA A 172 5.63 -29.65 24.88
N VAL A 173 5.14 -30.73 25.48
CA VAL A 173 5.31 -32.05 24.92
C VAL A 173 5.06 -31.83 23.44
N LYS A 174 6.00 -32.30 22.62
CA LYS A 174 5.91 -32.19 21.17
C LYS A 174 4.83 -33.15 20.73
N GLU A 175 3.60 -32.88 21.20
CA GLU A 175 2.35 -33.47 20.82
C GLU A 175 2.42 -33.50 19.32
N ASP A 176 2.33 -34.71 18.77
CA ASP A 176 2.40 -34.92 17.34
C ASP A 176 1.52 -33.87 16.69
N TYR A 177 2.10 -33.12 15.73
CA TYR A 177 1.44 -31.99 15.06
C TYR A 177 0.36 -32.52 14.09
N GLY A 178 -0.55 -33.34 14.64
CA GLY A 178 -1.03 -34.63 14.12
C GLY A 178 -2.19 -34.51 13.15
N ARG A 179 -2.15 -33.44 12.35
CA ARG A 179 -3.07 -33.18 11.24
C ARG A 179 -2.36 -32.59 10.03
N PHE A 180 -1.24 -31.90 10.26
CA PHE A 180 -0.44 -31.20 9.26
C PHE A 180 1.03 -31.63 9.36
N SER A 181 1.29 -32.91 9.61
CA SER A 181 2.63 -33.50 9.51
C SER A 181 3.19 -33.30 8.09
N GLU A 182 2.36 -33.64 7.11
CA GLU A 182 2.58 -33.53 5.68
C GLU A 182 2.09 -32.18 5.11
N GLU A 183 2.72 -31.76 4.02
CA GLU A 183 2.42 -30.47 3.39
C GLU A 183 1.19 -30.52 2.46
N ILE A 184 0.93 -31.68 1.84
CA ILE A 184 -0.19 -31.89 0.92
C ILE A 184 -1.53 -31.80 1.68
N THR A 185 -1.64 -32.50 2.81
CA THR A 185 -2.85 -32.46 3.66
C THR A 185 -3.12 -31.07 4.24
N PHE A 186 -2.07 -30.29 4.53
CA PHE A 186 -2.19 -28.89 4.92
C PHE A 186 -2.74 -28.03 3.78
N HIS A 187 -2.23 -28.18 2.56
CA HIS A 187 -2.74 -27.46 1.39
C HIS A 187 -4.22 -27.77 1.13
N GLU A 188 -4.61 -29.05 1.12
CA GLU A 188 -6.00 -29.47 0.93
C GLU A 188 -6.94 -28.91 2.01
N HIS A 189 -6.53 -28.95 3.28
CA HIS A 189 -7.33 -28.39 4.38
C HIS A 189 -7.46 -26.87 4.29
N LEU A 190 -6.41 -26.16 3.87
CA LEU A 190 -6.43 -24.71 3.67
C LEU A 190 -7.35 -24.32 2.50
N LEU A 191 -7.31 -25.07 1.40
CA LEU A 191 -8.13 -24.86 0.21
C LEU A 191 -9.61 -25.25 0.45
N ASN A 192 -9.86 -26.31 1.21
CA ASN A 192 -11.23 -26.67 1.61
C ASN A 192 -11.80 -25.64 2.58
N TYR A 193 -10.99 -25.09 3.49
CA TYR A 193 -11.43 -24.00 4.37
C TYR A 193 -11.70 -22.71 3.58
N SER A 194 -10.85 -22.33 2.61
CA SER A 194 -11.09 -21.12 1.80
C SER A 194 -12.36 -21.21 0.94
N LYS A 195 -12.78 -22.42 0.53
CA LYS A 195 -14.09 -22.67 -0.11
C LYS A 195 -15.30 -22.53 0.82
N THR A 196 -15.12 -22.58 2.15
CA THR A 196 -16.22 -22.39 3.12
C THR A 196 -16.44 -20.92 3.52
N ILE A 197 -15.62 -20.01 3.01
CA ILE A 197 -15.80 -18.57 3.21
C ILE A 197 -16.62 -18.04 2.02
N ASP A 198 -17.84 -17.58 2.29
CA ASP A 198 -18.74 -17.01 1.27
C ASP A 198 -18.24 -15.69 0.64
N ASN A 199 -17.19 -15.08 1.22
CA ASN A 199 -16.57 -13.88 0.66
C ASN A 199 -15.71 -14.19 -0.56
N TRP A 200 -15.77 -13.29 -1.55
CA TRP A 200 -15.22 -13.43 -2.90
C TRP A 200 -13.80 -14.04 -2.96
N ASN A 201 -13.68 -15.08 -3.78
CA ASN A 201 -12.45 -15.76 -4.21
C ASN A 201 -11.73 -16.64 -3.16
N TRP A 202 -12.03 -17.95 -3.21
CA TRP A 202 -11.35 -19.03 -2.46
C TRP A 202 -9.84 -19.15 -2.72
N LYS A 203 -9.29 -18.45 -3.72
CA LYS A 203 -7.84 -18.35 -3.99
C LYS A 203 -7.13 -17.30 -3.13
N VAL A 204 -7.85 -16.52 -2.33
CA VAL A 204 -7.26 -15.57 -1.37
C VAL A 204 -6.91 -16.29 -0.07
N LEU A 205 -5.66 -16.17 0.38
CA LEU A 205 -5.19 -16.74 1.65
C LEU A 205 -5.90 -16.04 2.83
N PRO A 206 -6.72 -16.75 3.61
CA PRO A 206 -7.48 -16.17 4.72
C PRO A 206 -6.61 -15.41 5.71
N SER A 207 -7.16 -14.37 6.33
CA SER A 207 -6.45 -13.59 7.33
C SER A 207 -6.32 -14.35 8.66
N ASN A 208 -5.28 -14.02 9.44
CA ASN A 208 -5.11 -14.60 10.78
C ASN A 208 -6.22 -14.17 11.75
N ALA A 209 -7.00 -13.12 11.43
CA ALA A 209 -8.21 -12.78 12.19
C ALA A 209 -9.34 -13.78 11.84
N ASP A 210 -9.62 -13.98 10.56
CA ASP A 210 -10.68 -14.86 10.03
C ASP A 210 -10.45 -16.32 10.47
N LEU A 211 -9.20 -16.79 10.38
CA LEU A 211 -8.78 -18.10 10.88
C LEU A 211 -8.91 -18.23 12.41
N LYS A 212 -8.80 -17.11 13.15
CA LYS A 212 -8.94 -17.12 14.61
C LYS A 212 -10.41 -17.04 15.03
N GLU A 213 -11.22 -16.28 14.32
CA GLU A 213 -12.67 -16.14 14.51
C GLU A 213 -13.39 -17.46 14.24
N SER A 214 -13.00 -18.17 13.19
CA SER A 214 -13.44 -19.55 12.90
C SER A 214 -12.80 -20.63 13.79
N GLY A 215 -12.00 -20.28 14.80
CA GLY A 215 -11.35 -21.21 15.71
C GLY A 215 -10.21 -22.07 15.11
N ARG A 216 -9.85 -21.87 13.84
CA ARG A 216 -8.82 -22.61 13.08
C ARG A 216 -7.39 -22.17 13.42
N THR A 217 -7.06 -22.17 14.71
CA THR A 217 -5.69 -21.92 15.21
C THR A 217 -4.69 -23.00 14.77
N ASP A 218 -5.18 -24.20 14.44
CA ASP A 218 -4.42 -25.29 13.83
C ASP A 218 -3.80 -24.86 12.48
N ILE A 219 -4.60 -24.23 11.60
CA ILE A 219 -4.15 -23.70 10.31
C ILE A 219 -3.17 -22.54 10.52
N ILE A 220 -3.41 -21.64 11.49
CA ILE A 220 -2.49 -20.53 11.80
C ILE A 220 -1.10 -21.05 12.22
N ASN A 221 -1.06 -22.08 13.08
CA ASN A 221 0.20 -22.67 13.54
C ASN A 221 0.94 -23.40 12.41
N ALA A 222 0.22 -24.14 11.56
CA ALA A 222 0.79 -24.72 10.35
C ALA A 222 1.33 -23.64 9.40
N ILE A 223 0.61 -22.51 9.24
CA ILE A 223 1.06 -21.37 8.44
C ILE A 223 2.42 -20.86 8.92
N TYR A 224 2.63 -20.69 10.22
CA TYR A 224 3.93 -20.26 10.75
C TYR A 224 5.02 -21.34 10.63
N ARG A 225 4.67 -22.63 10.75
CA ARG A 225 5.61 -23.74 10.58
C ARG A 225 6.18 -23.82 9.16
N TYR A 226 5.35 -23.66 8.13
CA TYR A 226 5.78 -23.68 6.72
C TYR A 226 6.28 -22.30 6.21
N GLY A 227 6.98 -21.54 7.05
CA GLY A 227 7.64 -20.29 6.64
C GLY A 227 6.76 -19.04 6.61
N GLY A 228 5.51 -19.11 7.08
CA GLY A 228 4.60 -17.97 7.21
C GLY A 228 3.78 -17.67 5.96
N ARG A 229 2.78 -16.78 6.12
CA ARG A 229 1.77 -16.46 5.09
C ARG A 229 2.34 -16.14 3.72
N LYS A 230 3.42 -15.33 3.63
CA LYS A 230 4.04 -14.96 2.35
C LYS A 230 4.68 -16.14 1.63
N HIS A 231 5.30 -17.06 2.37
CA HIS A 231 5.92 -18.25 1.79
C HIS A 231 4.85 -19.19 1.22
N ILE A 232 3.80 -19.44 2.01
CA ILE A 232 2.68 -20.33 1.65
C ILE A 232 1.85 -19.76 0.50
N ALA A 233 1.55 -18.45 0.52
CA ALA A 233 0.92 -17.74 -0.58
C ALA A 233 1.67 -17.97 -1.89
N LYS A 234 2.99 -17.73 -1.89
CA LYS A 234 3.84 -17.99 -3.06
C LYS A 234 3.95 -19.47 -3.42
N LYS A 235 3.97 -20.39 -2.46
CA LYS A 235 4.24 -21.82 -2.69
C LYS A 235 3.03 -22.61 -3.20
N PHE A 236 1.82 -22.24 -2.78
CA PHE A 236 0.58 -22.89 -3.20
C PHE A 236 -0.26 -22.04 -4.15
N GLY A 237 0.24 -20.88 -4.57
CA GLY A 237 -0.50 -20.00 -5.46
C GLY A 237 -1.76 -19.42 -4.83
N PHE A 238 -1.70 -18.97 -3.56
CA PHE A 238 -2.75 -18.14 -2.97
C PHE A 238 -2.36 -16.66 -3.04
N LEU A 239 -3.34 -15.82 -3.35
CA LEU A 239 -3.22 -14.37 -3.23
C LEU A 239 -3.20 -13.93 -1.76
N LEU A 240 -2.32 -13.01 -1.36
CA LEU A 240 -2.44 -12.37 -0.06
C LEU A 240 -3.64 -11.41 -0.09
N ALA A 241 -4.50 -11.45 0.93
CA ALA A 241 -5.65 -10.54 1.05
C ALA A 241 -5.27 -9.05 0.89
N SER A 242 -4.06 -8.64 1.30
CA SER A 242 -3.57 -7.27 1.08
C SER A 242 -3.29 -6.92 -0.38
N GLU A 243 -2.91 -7.89 -1.20
CA GLU A 243 -2.57 -7.73 -2.62
C GLU A 243 -3.84 -7.77 -3.48
N TYR A 244 -4.72 -8.75 -3.21
CA TYR A 244 -6.04 -8.81 -3.85
C TYR A 244 -6.88 -7.56 -3.55
N ASN A 245 -7.00 -7.18 -2.28
CA ASN A 245 -7.75 -5.98 -1.91
C ASN A 245 -7.16 -4.72 -2.53
N TYR A 246 -5.82 -4.62 -2.70
CA TYR A 246 -5.22 -3.48 -3.37
C TYR A 246 -5.67 -3.35 -4.83
N LEU A 247 -5.69 -4.44 -5.61
CA LEU A 247 -6.11 -4.36 -7.01
C LEU A 247 -7.62 -4.11 -7.13
N VAL A 248 -8.45 -4.75 -6.30
CA VAL A 248 -9.90 -4.53 -6.25
C VAL A 248 -10.24 -3.09 -5.85
N GLU A 249 -9.60 -2.54 -4.81
CA GLU A 249 -9.75 -1.13 -4.42
C GLU A 249 -9.25 -0.18 -5.52
N PHE A 250 -8.17 -0.53 -6.23
CA PHE A 250 -7.66 0.27 -7.34
C PHE A 250 -8.66 0.33 -8.50
N TYR A 251 -9.28 -0.79 -8.84
CA TYR A 251 -10.36 -0.87 -9.84
C TYR A 251 -11.58 0.00 -9.45
N PHE A 252 -12.07 -0.10 -8.21
CA PHE A 252 -13.16 0.76 -7.74
C PHE A 252 -12.76 2.24 -7.73
N LEU A 253 -11.53 2.56 -7.31
CA LEU A 253 -10.98 3.93 -7.41
C LEU A 253 -11.01 4.44 -8.86
N LEU A 254 -10.62 3.64 -9.86
CA LEU A 254 -10.65 4.05 -11.26
C LEU A 254 -12.09 4.34 -11.73
N LYS A 255 -13.06 3.49 -11.40
CA LYS A 255 -14.48 3.70 -11.79
C LYS A 255 -15.08 4.93 -11.11
N GLU A 256 -14.87 5.10 -9.80
CA GLU A 256 -15.35 6.27 -9.06
C GLU A 256 -14.69 7.57 -9.54
N LEU A 257 -13.38 7.55 -9.80
CA LEU A 257 -12.64 8.69 -10.36
C LEU A 257 -13.16 9.05 -11.75
N ARG A 258 -13.48 8.05 -12.58
CA ARG A 258 -14.02 8.25 -13.94
C ARG A 258 -15.43 8.84 -13.91
N ALA A 259 -16.31 8.31 -13.07
CA ALA A 259 -17.67 8.83 -12.88
C ALA A 259 -17.63 10.29 -12.37
N TYR A 260 -16.77 10.59 -11.39
CA TYR A 260 -16.58 11.95 -10.88
C TYR A 260 -16.03 12.92 -11.94
N GLN A 261 -15.08 12.48 -12.78
CA GLN A 261 -14.58 13.28 -13.91
C GLN A 261 -15.69 13.58 -14.93
N GLN A 262 -16.61 12.64 -15.19
CA GLN A 262 -17.76 12.83 -16.07
C GLN A 262 -18.77 13.82 -15.46
N GLU A 263 -19.13 13.64 -14.18
CA GLU A 263 -20.05 14.54 -13.43
C GLU A 263 -19.59 16.01 -13.46
N LYS A 264 -18.29 16.25 -13.27
CA LYS A 264 -17.72 17.62 -13.25
C LYS A 264 -17.26 18.14 -14.62
N GLY A 265 -17.36 17.35 -15.69
CA GLY A 265 -16.85 17.73 -17.03
C GLY A 265 -15.31 17.88 -17.09
N GLN A 266 -14.58 17.17 -16.23
CA GLN A 266 -13.12 17.29 -16.04
C GLN A 266 -12.36 16.05 -16.53
N LEU A 267 -12.72 15.53 -17.70
CA LEU A 267 -12.06 14.36 -18.29
C LEU A 267 -10.54 14.59 -18.45
N GLY A 268 -9.74 13.60 -18.05
CA GLY A 268 -8.27 13.68 -18.14
C GLY A 268 -7.59 14.61 -17.13
N LYS A 269 -8.34 15.24 -16.20
CA LYS A 269 -7.78 16.08 -15.13
C LYS A 269 -7.84 15.38 -13.79
N MET A 270 -6.78 15.53 -12.99
CA MET A 270 -6.73 15.01 -11.63
C MET A 270 -7.49 15.97 -10.69
N PRO A 271 -8.59 15.56 -10.05
CA PRO A 271 -9.38 16.46 -9.21
C PRO A 271 -8.62 16.83 -7.93
N PRO A 272 -8.43 18.11 -7.60
CA PRO A 272 -7.64 18.53 -6.44
C PRO A 272 -8.34 18.15 -5.12
N PHE A 273 -7.58 17.75 -4.09
CA PHE A 273 -8.14 17.37 -2.79
C PHE A 273 -9.05 18.42 -2.13
N LYS A 274 -8.85 19.70 -2.42
CA LYS A 274 -9.76 20.78 -1.96
C LYS A 274 -11.16 20.65 -2.56
N GLN A 275 -11.26 20.33 -3.86
CA GLN A 275 -12.53 20.13 -4.56
C GLN A 275 -13.22 18.86 -4.06
N LEU A 276 -12.49 17.73 -3.96
CA LEU A 276 -13.03 16.50 -3.38
C LEU A 276 -13.54 16.67 -1.94
N THR A 277 -12.88 17.51 -1.14
CA THR A 277 -13.33 17.82 0.22
C THR A 277 -14.58 18.71 0.24
N ALA A 278 -14.71 19.64 -0.70
CA ALA A 278 -15.87 20.51 -0.85
C ALA A 278 -17.10 19.76 -1.36
N ASP A 279 -16.93 18.84 -2.33
CA ASP A 279 -17.96 17.93 -2.82
C ASP A 279 -18.30 16.78 -1.85
N GLY A 280 -17.73 16.77 -0.64
CA GLY A 280 -17.95 15.71 0.37
C GLY A 280 -17.29 14.36 0.07
N ARG A 281 -16.64 14.18 -1.10
CA ARG A 281 -15.97 12.95 -1.57
C ARG A 281 -14.65 12.64 -0.84
N ARG A 282 -14.70 12.57 0.49
CA ARG A 282 -13.58 12.20 1.39
C ARG A 282 -13.19 10.72 1.27
N ASP A 283 -14.11 9.88 0.80
CA ASP A 283 -13.91 8.50 0.37
C ASP A 283 -12.87 8.43 -0.76
N LEU A 284 -13.11 9.16 -1.85
CA LEU A 284 -12.25 9.17 -3.04
C LEU A 284 -10.87 9.75 -2.70
N MET A 285 -10.81 10.82 -1.90
CA MET A 285 -9.56 11.35 -1.36
C MET A 285 -8.76 10.30 -0.57
N ARG A 286 -9.43 9.50 0.28
CA ARG A 286 -8.78 8.44 1.07
C ARG A 286 -8.23 7.33 0.18
N MET A 287 -9.00 6.91 -0.84
CA MET A 287 -8.54 5.93 -1.83
C MET A 287 -7.33 6.44 -2.60
N ILE A 288 -7.37 7.66 -3.13
CA ILE A 288 -6.22 8.28 -3.83
C ILE A 288 -4.97 8.28 -2.93
N CYS A 289 -5.09 8.66 -1.65
CA CYS A 289 -3.98 8.60 -0.70
C CYS A 289 -3.45 7.16 -0.48
N LYS A 290 -4.31 6.15 -0.41
CA LYS A 290 -3.93 4.74 -0.26
C LYS A 290 -3.11 4.23 -1.46
N HIS A 291 -3.43 4.70 -2.68
CA HIS A 291 -2.72 4.35 -3.92
C HIS A 291 -1.54 5.31 -4.25
N GLY A 292 -0.96 5.99 -3.25
CA GLY A 292 0.26 6.80 -3.39
C GLY A 292 0.05 8.31 -3.53
N GLY A 293 -1.20 8.79 -3.48
CA GLY A 293 -1.55 10.20 -3.53
C GLY A 293 -1.62 10.78 -4.95
N GLN A 294 -2.05 12.05 -5.03
CA GLN A 294 -2.43 12.68 -6.30
C GLN A 294 -1.32 12.66 -7.36
N ASN A 295 -0.08 12.98 -6.97
CA ASN A 295 1.04 13.08 -7.90
C ASN A 295 1.41 11.72 -8.52
N VAL A 296 1.35 10.64 -7.73
CA VAL A 296 1.68 9.28 -8.20
C VAL A 296 0.55 8.78 -9.09
N LEU A 297 -0.70 8.94 -8.67
CA LEU A 297 -1.85 8.50 -9.44
C LEU A 297 -1.98 9.26 -10.77
N ALA A 298 -1.77 10.58 -10.74
CA ALA A 298 -1.78 11.41 -11.94
C ALA A 298 -0.65 11.03 -12.91
N ALA A 299 0.57 10.79 -12.43
CA ALA A 299 1.68 10.32 -13.26
C ALA A 299 1.45 8.91 -13.84
N ARG A 300 0.76 8.03 -13.10
CA ARG A 300 0.44 6.64 -13.51
C ARG A 300 -0.67 6.57 -14.56
N LEU A 301 -1.64 7.49 -14.50
CA LEU A 301 -2.85 7.54 -15.33
C LEU A 301 -2.86 8.72 -16.33
N ASP A 302 -1.70 9.32 -16.58
CA ASP A 302 -1.48 10.52 -17.42
C ASP A 302 -2.50 11.66 -17.22
N LEU A 303 -2.86 11.93 -15.96
CA LEU A 303 -3.83 12.97 -15.62
C LEU A 303 -3.16 14.33 -15.44
N GLN A 304 -3.77 15.35 -16.04
CA GLN A 304 -3.31 16.73 -15.91
C GLN A 304 -3.59 17.26 -14.48
N MET A 305 -2.57 17.81 -13.84
CA MET A 305 -2.70 18.49 -12.55
C MET A 305 -2.67 20.01 -12.74
N ASP A 306 -3.48 20.75 -11.97
CA ASP A 306 -3.52 22.22 -11.94
C ASP A 306 -2.30 22.86 -11.21
N VAL A 307 -1.18 22.15 -11.17
CA VAL A 307 0.05 22.60 -10.50
C VAL A 307 1.00 23.12 -11.56
N ARG A 308 1.53 24.35 -11.38
CA ARG A 308 2.50 24.99 -12.29
C ARG A 308 3.81 24.21 -12.52
N ARG A 309 4.02 23.09 -11.82
CA ARG A 309 5.15 22.19 -11.97
C ARG A 309 4.62 20.81 -12.32
N LYS A 310 5.12 20.24 -13.43
CA LYS A 310 4.87 18.84 -13.78
C LYS A 310 5.27 17.92 -12.61
N PRO A 311 4.58 16.79 -12.40
CA PRO A 311 5.03 15.80 -11.41
C PRO A 311 6.47 15.35 -11.72
N TYR A 312 7.23 15.05 -10.67
CA TYR A 312 8.61 14.53 -10.80
C TYR A 312 8.67 13.15 -11.47
N LEU A 313 7.54 12.44 -11.48
CA LEU A 313 7.35 11.14 -12.12
C LEU A 313 6.61 11.33 -13.44
N TYR A 314 7.10 10.73 -14.51
CA TYR A 314 6.44 10.63 -15.80
C TYR A 314 6.53 9.18 -16.28
N TRP A 315 5.38 8.57 -16.58
CA TRP A 315 5.31 7.19 -17.04
C TRP A 315 4.94 7.10 -18.54
N GLY A 316 4.63 8.22 -19.20
CA GLY A 316 4.05 8.22 -20.54
C GLY A 316 2.51 8.11 -20.52
N PRO A 317 1.86 8.21 -21.70
CA PRO A 317 0.41 8.22 -21.81
C PRO A 317 -0.19 6.93 -21.21
N PHE A 318 -1.38 7.05 -20.64
CA PHE A 318 -2.15 5.91 -20.12
C PHE A 318 -3.62 6.27 -19.95
N SER A 319 -4.56 5.47 -20.47
CA SER A 319 -5.99 5.76 -20.34
C SER A 319 -6.63 5.05 -19.14
N ILE A 320 -7.49 5.77 -18.41
CA ILE A 320 -8.32 5.20 -17.33
C ILE A 320 -9.29 4.15 -17.88
N ASP A 321 -9.97 4.41 -19.00
CA ASP A 321 -10.95 3.47 -19.54
C ASP A 321 -10.28 2.15 -19.94
N PHE A 322 -9.11 2.23 -20.58
CA PHE A 322 -8.28 1.07 -20.91
C PHE A 322 -7.87 0.28 -19.66
N ALA A 323 -7.48 0.98 -18.58
CA ALA A 323 -7.10 0.32 -17.33
C ALA A 323 -8.29 -0.40 -16.66
N ILE A 324 -9.49 0.19 -16.71
CA ILE A 324 -10.73 -0.45 -16.22
C ILE A 324 -11.04 -1.70 -17.04
N ASP A 325 -11.13 -1.58 -18.36
CA ASP A 325 -11.39 -2.69 -19.29
C ASP A 325 -10.40 -3.85 -19.08
N LEU A 326 -9.11 -3.54 -18.96
CA LEU A 326 -8.05 -4.53 -18.78
C LEU A 326 -8.19 -5.28 -17.44
N ILE A 327 -8.54 -4.58 -16.35
CA ILE A 327 -8.81 -5.24 -15.06
C ILE A 327 -10.04 -6.14 -15.15
N GLU A 328 -11.11 -5.72 -15.83
CA GLU A 328 -12.31 -6.56 -16.00
C GLU A 328 -12.01 -7.82 -16.82
N ILE A 329 -11.22 -7.72 -17.89
CA ILE A 329 -10.80 -8.88 -18.69
C ILE A 329 -9.91 -9.82 -17.87
N ALA A 330 -8.89 -9.28 -17.18
CA ALA A 330 -8.00 -10.08 -16.34
C ALA A 330 -8.77 -10.79 -15.22
N GLY A 331 -9.74 -10.12 -14.59
CA GLY A 331 -10.62 -10.70 -13.58
C GLY A 331 -11.38 -11.93 -14.10
N ARG A 332 -12.10 -11.79 -15.22
CA ARG A 332 -12.84 -12.90 -15.85
C ARG A 332 -11.92 -14.06 -16.24
N HIS A 333 -10.76 -13.75 -16.83
CA HIS A 333 -9.80 -14.79 -17.23
C HIS A 333 -9.23 -15.57 -16.04
N CYS A 334 -8.98 -14.90 -14.91
CA CYS A 334 -8.55 -15.54 -13.67
C CYS A 334 -9.63 -16.42 -13.03
N GLU A 335 -10.92 -16.16 -13.30
CA GLU A 335 -12.03 -17.02 -12.91
C GLU A 335 -12.10 -18.27 -13.82
N GLU A 336 -11.99 -18.08 -15.14
CA GLU A 336 -12.04 -19.15 -16.15
C GLU A 336 -10.88 -20.16 -16.07
N VAL A 337 -9.63 -19.69 -16.02
CA VAL A 337 -8.44 -20.56 -16.17
C VAL A 337 -8.11 -21.34 -14.89
N GLY A 338 -8.70 -20.99 -13.74
CA GLY A 338 -8.46 -21.69 -12.48
C GLY A 338 -7.07 -21.46 -11.87
N GLN A 339 -6.08 -20.99 -12.63
CA GLN A 339 -4.77 -20.53 -12.13
C GLN A 339 -4.99 -19.40 -11.10
N GLY A 340 -4.44 -19.59 -9.89
CA GLY A 340 -4.87 -18.85 -8.71
C GLY A 340 -3.83 -17.93 -8.08
N GLU A 341 -2.59 -17.98 -8.57
CA GLU A 341 -1.45 -17.38 -7.86
C GLU A 341 -1.57 -15.88 -7.73
N ARG A 342 -1.99 -15.22 -8.82
CA ARG A 342 -2.05 -13.77 -9.01
C ARG A 342 -3.17 -13.38 -9.98
N ILE A 343 -3.57 -12.11 -9.96
CA ILE A 343 -4.25 -11.52 -11.13
C ILE A 343 -3.15 -11.22 -12.14
N LEU A 344 -3.00 -12.15 -13.08
CA LEU A 344 -1.97 -12.12 -14.12
C LEU A 344 -2.41 -11.20 -15.25
N MET A 345 -1.44 -10.51 -15.85
CA MET A 345 -1.63 -9.76 -17.08
C MET A 345 -2.04 -10.71 -18.21
N PRO A 346 -3.20 -10.56 -18.86
CA PRO A 346 -3.63 -11.49 -19.90
C PRO A 346 -2.69 -11.43 -21.10
N ASN A 347 -2.16 -12.59 -21.50
CA ASN A 347 -1.24 -12.72 -22.64
C ASN A 347 -1.89 -12.34 -23.97
N ALA A 348 -1.04 -12.04 -24.98
CA ALA A 348 -1.51 -11.76 -26.34
C ALA A 348 -2.39 -12.88 -26.92
N THR A 349 -2.07 -14.15 -26.63
CA THR A 349 -2.87 -15.32 -27.03
C THR A 349 -4.24 -15.36 -26.37
N THR A 350 -4.32 -15.05 -25.07
CA THR A 350 -5.59 -14.88 -24.34
C THR A 350 -6.44 -13.77 -24.95
N LEU A 351 -5.84 -12.60 -25.19
CA LEU A 351 -6.55 -11.45 -25.77
C LEU A 351 -7.03 -11.73 -27.20
N GLN A 352 -6.27 -12.49 -27.99
CA GLN A 352 -6.69 -12.99 -29.30
C GLN A 352 -7.88 -13.95 -29.19
N ALA A 353 -7.86 -14.90 -28.24
CA ALA A 353 -8.96 -15.85 -28.03
C ALA A 353 -10.28 -15.15 -27.63
N ILE A 354 -10.20 -14.02 -26.91
CA ILE A 354 -11.34 -13.17 -26.52
C ILE A 354 -11.72 -12.16 -27.64
N ASN A 355 -11.05 -12.20 -28.80
CA ASN A 355 -11.19 -11.26 -29.92
C ASN A 355 -10.96 -9.78 -29.55
N ARG A 356 -10.04 -9.51 -28.60
CA ARG A 356 -9.64 -8.16 -28.14
C ARG A 356 -8.25 -7.77 -28.64
N THR A 357 -8.04 -7.83 -29.96
CA THR A 357 -6.78 -7.38 -30.59
C THR A 357 -6.52 -5.89 -30.37
N ASP A 358 -7.58 -5.08 -30.24
CA ASP A 358 -7.50 -3.65 -29.89
C ASP A 358 -6.79 -3.39 -28.56
N MET A 359 -6.83 -4.36 -27.63
CA MET A 359 -6.11 -4.27 -26.36
C MET A 359 -4.62 -4.54 -26.53
N ILE A 360 -4.23 -5.44 -27.44
CA ILE A 360 -2.82 -5.77 -27.71
C ILE A 360 -2.10 -4.54 -28.28
N GLU A 361 -2.69 -3.90 -29.29
CA GLU A 361 -2.16 -2.67 -29.90
C GLU A 361 -2.00 -1.53 -28.86
N LYS A 362 -2.99 -1.37 -27.97
CA LYS A 362 -2.92 -0.39 -26.86
C LYS A 362 -1.86 -0.76 -25.83
N ILE A 363 -1.70 -2.05 -25.49
CA ILE A 363 -0.67 -2.52 -24.56
C ILE A 363 0.72 -2.18 -25.12
N GLU A 364 0.97 -2.49 -26.39
CA GLU A 364 2.22 -2.16 -27.08
C GLU A 364 2.47 -0.64 -27.10
N TYR A 365 1.45 0.17 -27.46
CA TYR A 365 1.52 1.63 -27.43
C TYR A 365 1.88 2.21 -26.04
N TYR A 366 1.40 1.59 -24.96
CA TYR A 366 1.68 2.01 -23.58
C TYR A 366 3.00 1.46 -22.99
N GLY A 367 3.83 0.79 -23.79
CA GLY A 367 5.16 0.27 -23.40
C GLY A 367 5.25 -1.24 -23.23
N GLY A 368 4.21 -1.98 -23.64
CA GLY A 368 4.17 -3.44 -23.59
C GLY A 368 3.66 -4.03 -22.28
N PHE A 369 3.42 -5.34 -22.29
CA PHE A 369 2.72 -6.09 -21.24
C PHE A 369 3.31 -5.86 -19.84
N VAL A 370 4.64 -5.90 -19.71
CA VAL A 370 5.33 -5.78 -18.41
C VAL A 370 5.12 -4.41 -17.76
N ASP A 371 5.21 -3.32 -18.55
CA ASP A 371 5.06 -1.97 -18.00
C ASP A 371 3.59 -1.60 -17.77
N VAL A 372 2.67 -2.11 -18.59
CA VAL A 372 1.22 -2.01 -18.31
C VAL A 372 0.85 -2.76 -17.03
N ALA A 373 1.32 -4.00 -16.85
CA ALA A 373 1.08 -4.79 -15.63
C ALA A 373 1.56 -4.03 -14.38
N ARG A 374 2.79 -3.51 -14.40
CA ARG A 374 3.36 -2.69 -13.31
C ARG A 374 2.58 -1.41 -13.01
N ARG A 375 2.00 -0.74 -14.03
CA ARG A 375 1.14 0.45 -13.83
C ARG A 375 -0.14 0.08 -13.10
N VAL A 376 -0.81 -1.00 -13.55
CA VAL A 376 -2.11 -1.43 -13.01
C VAL A 376 -1.96 -2.11 -11.65
N GLY A 377 -0.80 -2.73 -11.37
CA GLY A 377 -0.56 -3.53 -10.17
C GLY A 377 -0.85 -5.03 -10.38
N MET A 378 -0.86 -5.49 -11.62
CA MET A 378 -0.86 -6.91 -11.99
C MET A 378 0.57 -7.45 -12.02
N ASP A 379 0.72 -8.77 -11.88
CA ASP A 379 1.96 -9.44 -12.21
C ASP A 379 1.99 -9.79 -13.70
N ALA A 380 3.16 -9.63 -14.33
CA ALA A 380 3.41 -10.13 -15.67
C ALA A 380 3.84 -11.61 -15.59
N GLU A 381 3.36 -12.42 -16.53
CA GLU A 381 3.84 -13.80 -16.76
C GLU A 381 5.25 -13.84 -17.35
#